data_AF-A0AAF1BB79-F1
#
_entry.id   AF-A0AAF1BB79-F1
#
_cell.length_a   1.000
_cell.length_b   1.000
_cell.length_c   1.000
_cell.angle_alpha   90.00
_cell.angle_beta   90.00
_cell.angle_gamma   90.00
#
_symmetry.space_group_name_H-M   'P 1'
#
loop_
_entity.id
_entity.type
_entity.pdbx_description
1 polymer ?
#
loop_
_entity_poly.entity_id
_entity_poly.type
_entity_poly.pdbx_seq_one_letter_code
_entity_poly.pdbx_strand_id
1 'polypeptide(L)'
;MRKRSGQIKITEEIVQKTIGLPRGSEKILYRNAKGAFDLWGKQFPDVKVCKVTPKMVRGELVSSDKADENFKFNFLVMVYNFFIENNQGRYVLRDMVRFAGDIDNCGKYNWCGLLVDKLKKTHRYWVEAKKRNFTGPLPFLIYLYVSRVVNKETTRVPLKTPAYYGWSDMLLKERQNYELKNSCFGYGEILEVST
;
A
#
# COMPACT_ATOMS: atom_id res chain seq x y z
N MET A 1 11.88 28.47 -15.84
CA MET A 1 10.40 28.36 -15.70
C MET A 1 10.06 27.23 -14.74
N ARG A 2 9.52 27.55 -13.56
CA ARG A 2 9.12 26.58 -12.51
C ARG A 2 7.65 26.16 -12.74
N LYS A 3 7.38 25.07 -13.46
CA LYS A 3 6.00 24.55 -13.56
C LYS A 3 5.69 23.66 -12.35
N ARG A 4 4.81 24.15 -11.47
CA ARG A 4 4.17 23.37 -10.38
C ARG A 4 2.96 22.55 -10.86
N SER A 5 2.55 22.71 -12.13
CA SER A 5 1.26 22.24 -12.62
C SER A 5 1.43 21.03 -13.54
N GLY A 6 0.96 19.88 -13.06
CA GLY A 6 0.71 18.69 -13.85
C GLY A 6 -0.14 17.72 -13.02
N GLN A 7 -0.92 16.89 -13.68
CA GLN A 7 -1.82 15.94 -13.01
C GLN A 7 -1.45 14.52 -13.42
N ILE A 8 -1.37 13.62 -12.44
CA ILE A 8 -1.20 12.19 -12.69
C ILE A 8 -2.55 11.52 -12.45
N LYS A 9 -3.16 11.02 -13.51
CA LYS A 9 -4.40 10.24 -13.40
C LYS A 9 -4.08 8.86 -12.84
N ILE A 10 -4.60 8.54 -11.66
CA ILE A 10 -4.43 7.24 -11.02
C ILE A 10 -5.49 6.28 -11.55
N THR A 11 -5.05 5.21 -12.21
CA THR A 11 -5.88 4.10 -12.71
C THR A 11 -5.38 2.77 -12.14
N GLU A 12 -6.17 1.70 -12.30
CA GLU A 12 -5.74 0.35 -11.87
C GLU A 12 -4.46 -0.10 -12.58
N GLU A 13 -4.29 0.27 -13.85
CA GLU A 13 -3.07 0.01 -14.61
C GLU A 13 -1.86 0.72 -14.01
N ILE A 14 -2.02 1.99 -13.61
CA ILE A 14 -0.97 2.74 -12.93
C ILE A 14 -0.58 2.06 -11.61
N VAL A 15 -1.57 1.59 -10.84
CA VAL A 15 -1.30 0.84 -9.60
C VAL A 15 -0.48 -0.41 -9.88
N GLN A 16 -0.89 -1.21 -10.86
CA GLN A 16 -0.18 -2.42 -11.27
C GLN A 16 1.25 -2.10 -11.74
N LYS A 17 1.41 -1.10 -12.61
CA LYS A 17 2.72 -0.67 -13.13
C LYS A 17 3.63 -0.05 -12.05
N THR A 18 3.07 0.45 -10.95
CA THR A 18 3.84 1.10 -9.87
C THR A 18 4.30 0.10 -8.80
N ILE A 19 3.38 -0.70 -8.27
CA ILE A 19 3.64 -1.56 -7.11
C ILE A 19 3.37 -3.05 -7.36
N GLY A 20 2.96 -3.45 -8.57
CA GLY A 20 2.84 -4.85 -8.95
C GLY A 20 1.65 -5.60 -8.34
N LEU A 21 0.66 -4.91 -7.79
CA LEU A 21 -0.54 -5.58 -7.28
C LEU A 21 -1.32 -6.28 -8.42
N PRO A 22 -1.99 -7.42 -8.14
CA PRO A 22 -2.79 -8.09 -9.16
C PRO A 22 -4.01 -7.25 -9.57
N ARG A 23 -4.26 -7.21 -10.88
CA ARG A 23 -5.46 -6.64 -11.50
C ARG A 23 -6.35 -7.77 -12.04
N GLY A 24 -6.78 -8.64 -11.13
CA GLY A 24 -7.67 -9.76 -11.46
C GLY A 24 -9.08 -9.29 -11.82
N SER A 25 -9.91 -10.22 -12.32
CA SER A 25 -11.29 -9.93 -12.73
C SER A 25 -12.29 -9.95 -11.57
N GLU A 26 -11.95 -10.61 -10.46
CA GLU A 26 -12.86 -10.78 -9.33
C GLU A 26 -12.73 -9.64 -8.30
N LYS A 27 -13.84 -9.29 -7.64
CA LYS A 27 -13.81 -8.30 -6.55
C LYS A 27 -13.38 -8.94 -5.23
N ILE A 28 -12.64 -8.18 -4.42
CA ILE A 28 -12.32 -8.58 -3.05
C ILE A 28 -13.57 -8.38 -2.19
N LEU A 29 -14.10 -9.49 -1.66
CA LEU A 29 -15.28 -9.52 -0.82
C LEU A 29 -14.95 -10.07 0.57
N TYR A 30 -15.76 -9.69 1.55
CA TYR A 30 -15.63 -10.13 2.93
C TYR A 30 -16.85 -10.94 3.34
N ARG A 31 -16.64 -12.14 3.91
CA ARG A 31 -17.70 -13.02 4.39
C ARG A 31 -18.12 -12.62 5.80
N ASN A 32 -19.40 -12.77 6.13
CA ASN A 32 -19.85 -12.67 7.51
C ASN A 32 -19.60 -13.99 8.26
N ALA A 33 -18.34 -14.23 8.60
CA ALA A 33 -17.92 -15.41 9.34
C ALA A 33 -17.84 -15.08 10.83
N LYS A 34 -18.91 -15.42 11.57
CA LYS A 34 -18.91 -15.33 13.04
C LYS A 34 -17.72 -16.13 13.58
N GLY A 35 -16.95 -15.53 14.49
CA GLY A 35 -15.78 -16.17 15.10
C GLY A 35 -14.50 -16.17 14.25
N ALA A 36 -14.48 -15.65 13.02
CA ALA A 36 -13.26 -15.62 12.20
C ALA A 36 -12.11 -14.83 12.88
N PHE A 37 -12.44 -13.69 13.49
CA PHE A 37 -11.47 -12.92 14.27
C PHE A 37 -10.99 -13.69 15.50
N ASP A 38 -11.89 -14.38 16.20
CA ASP A 38 -11.53 -15.12 17.41
C ASP A 38 -10.62 -16.31 17.07
N LEU A 39 -10.91 -17.03 15.98
CA LEU A 39 -10.10 -18.13 15.50
C LEU A 39 -8.69 -17.66 15.10
N TRP A 40 -8.61 -16.62 14.26
CA TRP A 40 -7.33 -16.01 13.89
C TRP A 40 -6.59 -15.44 15.10
N GLY A 41 -7.33 -14.90 16.07
CA GLY A 41 -6.82 -14.32 17.30
C GLY A 41 -6.16 -15.32 18.26
N LYS A 42 -6.39 -16.63 18.11
CA LYS A 42 -5.76 -17.68 18.94
C LYS A 42 -4.23 -17.68 18.85
N GLN A 43 -3.67 -17.11 17.78
CA GLN A 43 -2.23 -16.92 17.61
C GLN A 43 -1.63 -15.90 18.60
N PHE A 44 -2.47 -15.09 19.25
CA PHE A 44 -2.04 -14.00 20.14
C PHE A 44 -2.61 -14.22 21.55
N PRO A 45 -2.04 -15.15 22.35
CA PRO A 45 -2.53 -15.41 23.70
C PRO A 45 -2.50 -14.13 24.55
N ASP A 46 -3.47 -14.01 25.45
CA ASP A 46 -3.63 -12.87 26.38
C ASP A 46 -3.85 -11.49 25.74
N VAL A 47 -4.03 -11.44 24.41
CA VAL A 47 -4.31 -10.19 23.70
C VAL A 47 -5.71 -10.22 23.09
N LYS A 48 -6.52 -9.21 23.43
CA LYS A 48 -7.80 -8.99 22.74
C LYS A 48 -7.52 -8.82 21.25
N VAL A 49 -8.24 -9.55 20.38
CA VAL A 49 -8.03 -9.51 18.93
C VAL A 49 -8.04 -8.08 18.35
N CYS A 50 -8.84 -7.18 18.91
CA CYS A 50 -8.90 -5.77 18.50
C CYS A 50 -7.65 -4.95 18.83
N LYS A 51 -6.76 -5.47 19.68
CA LYS A 51 -5.51 -4.86 20.13
C LYS A 51 -4.26 -5.50 19.53
N VAL A 52 -4.41 -6.39 18.54
CA VAL A 52 -3.27 -6.97 17.82
C VAL A 52 -2.52 -5.88 17.07
N THR A 53 -1.20 -5.84 17.24
CA THR A 53 -0.32 -4.83 16.62
C THR A 53 0.42 -5.40 15.39
N PRO A 54 0.89 -4.57 14.46
CA PRO A 54 1.69 -5.05 13.33
C PRO A 54 2.95 -5.82 13.76
N LYS A 55 3.55 -5.44 14.90
CA LYS A 55 4.73 -6.13 15.46
C LYS A 55 4.41 -7.58 15.83
N MET A 56 3.22 -7.84 16.37
CA MET A 56 2.79 -9.18 16.75
C MET A 56 2.54 -10.04 15.51
N VAL A 57 1.81 -9.52 14.52
CA VAL A 57 1.56 -10.24 13.26
C VAL A 57 2.87 -10.56 12.53
N ARG A 58 3.82 -9.61 12.53
CA ARG A 58 5.18 -9.86 12.01
C ARG A 58 5.91 -10.96 12.79
N GLY A 59 5.73 -11.03 14.11
CA GLY A 59 6.29 -12.08 14.95
C GLY A 59 5.86 -13.45 14.46
N GLU A 60 4.54 -13.66 14.31
CA GLU A 60 3.96 -14.92 13.80
C GLU A 60 4.40 -15.25 12.37
N LEU A 61 4.55 -14.24 11.50
CA LEU A 61 5.04 -14.46 10.14
C LEU A 61 6.50 -14.94 10.10
N VAL A 62 7.35 -14.39 10.97
CA VAL A 62 8.79 -14.72 11.00
C VAL A 62 9.04 -16.04 11.71
N SER A 63 8.22 -16.42 12.69
CA SER A 63 8.34 -17.68 13.41
C SER A 63 7.75 -18.87 12.67
N SER A 64 6.85 -18.65 11.70
CA SER A 64 6.22 -19.72 10.94
C SER A 64 7.18 -20.36 9.93
N ASP A 65 7.18 -21.69 9.90
CA ASP A 65 7.87 -22.52 8.92
C ASP A 65 6.92 -23.05 7.82
N LYS A 66 5.63 -22.71 7.89
CA LYS A 66 4.57 -23.23 7.01
C LYS A 66 3.74 -22.09 6.40
N ALA A 67 3.34 -22.30 5.14
CA ALA A 67 2.39 -21.45 4.45
C ALA A 67 0.93 -21.91 4.67
N ASP A 68 0.54 -22.06 5.94
CA ASP A 68 -0.82 -22.42 6.32
C ASP A 68 -1.80 -21.23 6.23
N GLU A 69 -3.08 -21.44 6.56
CA GLU A 69 -4.09 -20.38 6.51
C GLU A 69 -3.73 -19.19 7.41
N ASN A 70 -3.19 -19.44 8.60
CA ASN A 70 -2.81 -18.39 9.53
C ASN A 70 -1.68 -17.52 8.97
N PHE A 71 -0.64 -18.15 8.41
CA PHE A 71 0.44 -17.46 7.72
C PHE A 71 -0.10 -16.59 6.57
N LYS A 72 -0.97 -17.16 5.73
CA LYS A 72 -1.56 -16.44 4.58
C LYS A 72 -2.42 -15.25 5.04
N PHE A 73 -3.26 -15.42 6.06
CA PHE A 73 -4.06 -14.32 6.61
C PHE A 73 -3.19 -13.26 7.29
N ASN A 74 -2.16 -13.65 8.04
CA ASN A 74 -1.20 -12.71 8.61
C ASN A 74 -0.52 -11.90 7.51
N PHE A 75 -0.12 -12.56 6.42
CA PHE A 75 0.46 -11.91 5.25
C PHE A 75 -0.52 -10.92 4.61
N LEU A 76 -1.76 -11.34 4.34
CA LEU A 76 -2.79 -10.46 3.77
C LEU A 76 -3.13 -9.27 4.69
N VAL A 77 -3.20 -9.49 6.01
CA VAL A 77 -3.39 -8.41 6.98
C VAL A 77 -2.24 -7.41 6.87
N MET A 78 -0.98 -7.85 6.81
CA MET A 78 0.15 -6.96 6.62
C MET A 78 0.09 -6.25 5.27
N VAL A 79 -0.11 -6.96 4.16
CA VAL A 79 -0.24 -6.34 2.83
C VAL A 79 -1.31 -5.25 2.81
N TYR A 80 -2.48 -5.53 3.37
CA TYR A 80 -3.57 -4.56 3.44
C TYR A 80 -3.21 -3.31 4.27
N ASN A 81 -2.66 -3.51 5.46
CA ASN A 81 -2.32 -2.40 6.37
C ASN A 81 -1.19 -1.51 5.86
N PHE A 82 -0.24 -2.06 5.09
CA PHE A 82 0.92 -1.32 4.60
C PHE A 82 0.70 -0.72 3.20
N PHE A 83 0.01 -1.44 2.30
CA PHE A 83 -0.11 -1.04 0.89
C PHE A 83 -1.48 -0.52 0.48
N ILE A 84 -2.53 -0.71 1.29
CA ILE A 84 -3.92 -0.39 0.89
C ILE A 84 -4.55 0.67 1.80
N GLU A 85 -4.78 0.33 3.07
CA GLU A 85 -5.45 1.20 4.03
C GLU A 85 -4.98 0.83 5.44
N ASN A 86 -4.74 1.85 6.26
CA ASN A 86 -4.50 1.70 7.69
C ASN A 86 -5.53 2.52 8.50
N ASN A 87 -5.44 2.45 9.82
CA ASN A 87 -6.15 3.34 10.74
C ASN A 87 -5.18 4.30 11.43
N GLN A 88 -5.73 5.27 12.18
CA GLN A 88 -4.95 6.26 12.94
C GLN A 88 -4.30 5.67 14.21
N GLY A 89 -4.70 4.46 14.60
CA GLY A 89 -4.25 3.78 15.80
C GLY A 89 -3.06 2.86 15.54
N ARG A 90 -2.63 2.20 16.61
CA ARG A 90 -1.48 1.29 16.63
C ARG A 90 -1.80 -0.18 16.32
N TYR A 91 -3.07 -0.47 16.06
CA TYR A 91 -3.57 -1.84 15.88
C TYR A 91 -3.86 -2.11 14.41
N VAL A 92 -3.77 -3.37 13.98
CA VAL A 92 -4.04 -3.71 12.58
C VAL A 92 -5.54 -3.64 12.26
N LEU A 93 -5.85 -3.20 11.04
CA LEU A 93 -7.11 -3.52 10.38
C LEU A 93 -7.12 -5.02 10.06
N ARG A 94 -8.16 -5.72 10.50
CA ARG A 94 -8.21 -7.20 10.44
C ARG A 94 -9.13 -7.72 9.36
N ASP A 95 -9.80 -6.85 8.60
CA ASP A 95 -10.89 -7.24 7.69
C ASP A 95 -10.48 -8.35 6.71
N MET A 96 -9.20 -8.42 6.32
CA MET A 96 -8.66 -9.50 5.49
C MET A 96 -8.78 -10.90 6.10
N VAL A 97 -8.88 -11.06 7.42
CA VAL A 97 -9.22 -12.34 8.08
C VAL A 97 -10.60 -12.85 7.62
N ARG A 98 -11.49 -11.95 7.21
CA ARG A 98 -12.81 -12.26 6.66
C ARG A 98 -12.82 -12.32 5.14
N PHE A 99 -11.67 -12.39 4.47
CA PHE A 99 -11.62 -12.54 3.02
C PHE A 99 -12.46 -13.76 2.61
N ALA A 100 -13.40 -13.53 1.67
CA ALA A 100 -14.35 -14.52 1.20
C ALA A 100 -13.85 -15.28 -0.04
N GLY A 101 -12.75 -14.83 -0.63
CA GLY A 101 -12.16 -15.47 -1.79
C GLY A 101 -11.25 -16.64 -1.41
N ASP A 102 -10.72 -17.24 -2.44
CA ASP A 102 -9.72 -18.29 -2.36
C ASP A 102 -8.34 -17.66 -2.09
N ILE A 103 -7.88 -17.87 -0.85
CA ILE A 103 -6.64 -17.31 -0.33
C ILE A 103 -5.38 -17.90 -1.01
N ASP A 104 -5.48 -19.10 -1.58
CA ASP A 104 -4.40 -19.73 -2.34
C ASP A 104 -4.23 -19.11 -3.72
N ASN A 105 -5.27 -18.44 -4.22
CA ASN A 105 -5.29 -17.86 -5.55
C ASN A 105 -5.59 -16.36 -5.50
N CYS A 106 -4.90 -15.62 -4.62
CA CYS A 106 -5.11 -14.17 -4.46
C CYS A 106 -4.93 -13.36 -5.77
N GLY A 107 -4.20 -13.88 -6.76
CA GLY A 107 -3.97 -13.20 -8.03
C GLY A 107 -5.20 -12.95 -8.90
N LYS A 108 -6.29 -13.72 -8.72
CA LYS A 108 -7.54 -13.56 -9.51
C LYS A 108 -8.40 -12.39 -9.07
N TYR A 109 -8.07 -11.78 -7.94
CA TYR A 109 -8.81 -10.65 -7.39
C TYR A 109 -8.20 -9.30 -7.78
N ASN A 110 -9.06 -8.27 -7.89
CA ASN A 110 -8.68 -6.93 -8.29
C ASN A 110 -8.16 -6.11 -7.09
N TRP A 111 -6.90 -6.34 -6.72
CA TRP A 111 -6.21 -5.57 -5.68
C TRP A 111 -5.94 -4.13 -6.11
N CYS A 112 -5.71 -3.90 -7.41
CA CYS A 112 -5.56 -2.56 -7.96
C CYS A 112 -6.82 -1.71 -7.77
N GLY A 113 -7.99 -2.25 -8.10
CA GLY A 113 -9.29 -1.61 -7.89
C GLY A 113 -9.55 -1.34 -6.41
N LEU A 114 -9.28 -2.32 -5.54
CA LEU A 114 -9.36 -2.12 -4.09
C LEU A 114 -8.48 -0.95 -3.63
N LEU A 115 -7.22 -0.87 -4.07
CA LEU A 115 -6.34 0.23 -3.71
C LEU A 115 -6.90 1.58 -4.15
N VAL A 116 -7.37 1.69 -5.40
CA VAL A 116 -7.95 2.93 -5.93
C VAL A 116 -9.17 3.38 -5.11
N ASP A 117 -10.05 2.46 -4.75
CA ASP A 117 -11.23 2.75 -3.93
C ASP A 117 -10.86 3.21 -2.52
N LYS A 118 -9.88 2.54 -1.90
CA LYS A 118 -9.37 2.92 -0.59
C LYS A 118 -8.64 4.24 -0.60
N LEU A 119 -7.84 4.53 -1.63
CA LEU A 119 -7.21 5.82 -1.83
C LEU A 119 -8.24 6.96 -1.87
N LYS A 120 -9.32 6.81 -2.64
CA LYS A 120 -10.42 7.79 -2.68
C LYS A 120 -11.05 7.98 -1.30
N LYS A 121 -11.35 6.89 -0.59
CA LYS A 121 -11.95 6.92 0.75
C LYS A 121 -11.05 7.62 1.77
N THR A 122 -9.78 7.22 1.86
CA THR A 122 -8.83 7.76 2.85
C THR A 122 -8.46 9.20 2.53
N HIS A 123 -8.39 9.58 1.25
CA HIS A 123 -8.20 10.97 0.85
C HIS A 123 -9.37 11.86 1.30
N ARG A 124 -10.63 11.46 1.04
CA ARG A 124 -11.81 12.20 1.52
C ARG A 124 -11.79 12.38 3.04
N TYR A 125 -11.53 11.29 3.76
CA TYR A 125 -11.41 11.37 5.22
C TYR A 125 -10.28 12.32 5.66
N TRP A 126 -9.12 12.28 5.01
CA TRP A 126 -7.97 13.11 5.38
C TRP A 126 -8.23 14.60 5.18
N VAL A 127 -8.80 15.01 4.04
CA VAL A 127 -9.00 16.44 3.70
C VAL A 127 -10.08 17.12 4.54
N GLU A 128 -11.00 16.36 5.12
CA GLU A 128 -12.09 16.90 5.96
C GLU A 128 -11.61 17.55 7.26
N ALA A 129 -10.41 17.23 7.78
CA ALA A 129 -9.90 17.88 8.99
C ALA A 129 -8.36 17.89 9.07
N LYS A 130 -7.79 19.07 9.34
CA LYS A 130 -6.33 19.30 9.41
C LYS A 130 -5.57 18.41 10.41
N LYS A 131 -6.24 17.92 11.48
CA LYS A 131 -5.62 17.08 12.52
C LYS A 131 -5.55 15.59 12.14
N ARG A 132 -6.17 15.17 11.03
CA ARG A 132 -6.19 13.76 10.61
C ARG A 132 -4.88 13.42 9.91
N ASN A 133 -4.31 12.25 10.20
CA ASN A 133 -3.21 11.72 9.40
C ASN A 133 -3.76 11.07 8.12
N PHE A 134 -2.96 11.02 7.06
CA PHE A 134 -3.31 10.24 5.89
C PHE A 134 -3.07 8.75 6.17
N THR A 135 -4.09 7.90 5.97
CA THR A 135 -4.02 6.45 6.22
C THR A 135 -4.22 5.60 4.97
N GLY A 136 -4.07 6.23 3.80
CA GLY A 136 -4.15 5.55 2.52
C GLY A 136 -2.85 4.86 2.10
N PRO A 137 -2.76 4.43 0.84
CA PRO A 137 -1.66 3.63 0.31
C PRO A 137 -0.41 4.50 0.05
N LEU A 138 0.28 4.90 1.11
CA LEU A 138 1.43 5.80 1.02
C LEU A 138 2.61 5.22 0.20
N PRO A 139 2.98 3.93 0.31
CA PRO A 139 4.04 3.36 -0.54
C PRO A 139 3.74 3.51 -2.03
N PHE A 140 2.49 3.30 -2.43
CA PHE A 140 2.05 3.53 -3.81
C PHE A 140 2.26 4.98 -4.24
N LEU A 141 1.86 5.95 -3.43
CA LEU A 141 2.01 7.38 -3.75
C LEU A 141 3.49 7.78 -3.86
N ILE A 142 4.36 7.25 -2.99
CA ILE A 142 5.80 7.51 -3.03
C ILE A 142 6.39 6.99 -4.35
N TYR A 143 6.18 5.71 -4.67
CA TYR A 143 6.72 5.12 -5.89
C TYR A 143 6.12 5.73 -7.16
N LEU A 144 4.84 6.10 -7.13
CA LEU A 144 4.20 6.85 -8.21
C LEU A 144 4.87 8.21 -8.39
N TYR A 145 5.09 8.95 -7.31
CA TYR A 145 5.70 10.26 -7.36
C TYR A 145 7.11 10.20 -7.96
N VAL A 146 7.99 9.37 -7.40
CA VAL A 146 9.39 9.34 -7.83
C VAL A 146 9.55 8.80 -9.25
N SER A 147 8.71 7.84 -9.66
CA SER A 147 8.77 7.26 -11.02
C SER A 147 8.18 8.16 -12.09
N ARG A 148 7.26 9.07 -11.74
CA ARG A 148 6.54 9.90 -12.71
C ARG A 148 7.06 11.33 -12.77
N VAL A 149 7.62 11.85 -11.69
CA VAL A 149 8.16 13.21 -11.63
C VAL A 149 9.67 13.16 -11.79
N VAL A 150 10.16 13.52 -12.99
CA VAL A 150 11.59 13.61 -13.28
C VAL A 150 12.13 14.94 -12.78
N ASN A 151 13.00 14.86 -11.79
CA ASN A 151 13.80 15.98 -11.33
C ASN A 151 15.20 15.87 -11.96
N LYS A 152 15.53 16.83 -12.83
CA LYS A 152 16.78 16.84 -13.61
C LYS A 152 18.03 17.03 -12.75
N GLU A 153 17.85 17.44 -11.50
CA GLU A 153 18.92 17.72 -10.54
C GLU A 153 19.22 16.52 -9.63
N THR A 154 18.55 15.38 -9.85
CA THR A 154 18.74 14.13 -9.10
C THR A 154 19.00 12.97 -10.05
N THR A 155 19.53 11.86 -9.54
CA THR A 155 19.83 10.67 -10.34
C THR A 155 18.61 10.24 -11.17
N ARG A 156 18.81 10.15 -12.49
CA ARG A 156 17.76 9.65 -13.41
C ARG A 156 17.65 8.14 -13.30
N VAL A 157 16.53 7.68 -12.76
CA VAL A 157 16.21 6.26 -12.64
C VAL A 157 15.46 5.79 -13.89
N PRO A 158 15.92 4.73 -14.57
CA PRO A 158 15.17 4.12 -15.67
C PRO A 158 13.80 3.62 -15.22
N LEU A 159 12.79 3.82 -16.05
CA LEU A 159 11.45 3.27 -15.79
C LEU A 159 11.52 1.74 -15.74
N LYS A 160 11.02 1.16 -14.66
CA LYS A 160 10.81 -0.28 -14.50
C LYS A 160 9.34 -0.57 -14.22
N THR A 161 8.94 -1.80 -14.47
CA THR A 161 7.59 -2.28 -14.17
C THR A 161 7.70 -3.59 -13.36
N PRO A 162 7.27 -3.61 -12.09
CA PRO A 162 6.80 -2.47 -11.29
C PRO A 162 7.87 -1.40 -11.01
N ALA A 163 7.44 -0.16 -10.79
CA ALA A 163 8.31 0.99 -10.56
C ALA A 163 9.26 0.81 -9.37
N TYR A 164 8.82 0.16 -8.29
CA TYR A 164 9.65 0.01 -7.09
C TYR A 164 10.99 -0.71 -7.35
N TYR A 165 11.09 -1.57 -8.37
CA TYR A 165 12.37 -2.23 -8.74
C TYR A 165 13.45 -1.26 -9.22
N GLY A 166 13.08 -0.04 -9.61
CA GLY A 166 14.03 0.99 -10.03
C GLY A 166 14.60 1.79 -8.86
N TRP A 167 13.89 1.83 -7.73
CA TRP A 167 14.14 2.78 -6.65
C TRP A 167 14.68 2.07 -5.40
N SER A 168 15.99 2.16 -5.21
CA SER A 168 16.63 1.73 -3.96
C SER A 168 16.42 2.75 -2.84
N ASP A 169 16.59 2.33 -1.59
CA ASP A 169 16.58 3.23 -0.43
C ASP A 169 17.56 4.39 -0.57
N MET A 170 18.71 4.15 -1.21
CA MET A 170 19.72 5.18 -1.45
C MET A 170 19.20 6.25 -2.42
N LEU A 171 18.58 5.83 -3.53
CA LEU A 171 18.01 6.75 -4.53
C LEU A 171 16.82 7.53 -3.96
N LEU A 172 15.98 6.87 -3.16
CA LEU A 172 14.86 7.53 -2.47
C LEU A 172 15.35 8.58 -1.48
N LYS A 173 16.39 8.27 -0.69
CA LYS A 173 17.01 9.21 0.26
C LYS A 173 17.70 10.37 -0.44
N GLU A 174 18.44 10.12 -1.52
CA GLU A 174 19.03 11.18 -2.35
C GLU A 174 17.94 12.15 -2.83
N ARG A 175 16.87 11.60 -3.42
CA ARG A 175 15.74 12.37 -3.93
C ARG A 175 15.06 13.20 -2.84
N GLN A 176 14.75 12.57 -1.70
CA GLN A 176 14.13 13.24 -0.56
C GLN A 176 15.01 14.37 -0.02
N ASN A 177 16.31 14.11 0.18
CA ASN A 177 17.25 15.10 0.73
C ASN A 177 17.40 16.30 -0.20
N TYR A 178 17.50 16.07 -1.51
CA TYR A 178 17.57 17.14 -2.50
C TYR A 178 16.31 18.02 -2.46
N GLU A 179 15.12 17.41 -2.52
CA GLU A 179 13.87 18.15 -2.59
C GLU A 179 13.54 18.88 -1.29
N LEU A 180 13.92 18.31 -0.14
CA LEU A 180 13.79 18.96 1.16
C LEU A 180 14.74 20.16 1.26
N LYS A 181 16.04 19.98 0.95
CA LYS A 181 17.05 21.05 1.01
C LYS A 181 16.67 22.24 0.13
N ASN A 182 16.09 21.97 -1.04
CA ASN A 182 15.74 23.00 -2.03
C ASN A 182 14.27 23.43 -1.96
N SER A 183 13.47 22.91 -1.02
CA SER A 183 12.02 23.16 -0.91
C SER A 183 11.28 22.98 -2.25
N CYS A 184 11.62 21.93 -2.99
CA CYS A 184 11.19 21.71 -4.37
C CYS A 184 10.48 20.36 -4.59
N PHE A 185 9.78 19.84 -3.58
CA PHE A 185 8.85 18.73 -3.79
C PHE A 185 7.81 19.08 -4.87
N GLY A 186 7.56 18.15 -5.78
CA GLY A 186 6.61 18.32 -6.88
C GLY A 186 7.18 19.04 -8.12
N TYR A 187 8.44 19.47 -8.10
CA TYR A 187 9.06 20.14 -9.25
C TYR A 187 9.70 19.12 -10.18
N GLY A 188 9.30 19.16 -11.45
CA GLY A 188 9.87 18.28 -12.46
C GLY A 188 9.00 18.15 -13.69
N GLU A 189 9.47 17.35 -14.63
CA GLU A 189 8.69 16.92 -15.78
C GLU A 189 7.88 15.68 -15.41
N ILE A 190 6.59 15.68 -15.71
CA ILE A 190 5.76 14.49 -15.56
C ILE A 190 5.94 13.65 -16.82
N LEU A 191 6.52 12.46 -16.66
CA LEU A 191 6.54 11.48 -17.75
C LEU A 191 5.10 11.06 -18.04
N GLU A 192 4.76 10.82 -19.30
CA GLU A 192 3.51 10.13 -19.66
C GLU A 192 3.72 8.61 -19.58
N VAL A 193 2.64 7.84 -19.41
CA VAL A 193 2.75 6.38 -19.50
C VAL A 193 2.59 6.09 -20.97
N SER A 194 3.66 5.62 -21.62
CA SER A 194 3.52 4.95 -22.91
C SER A 194 2.60 3.75 -22.69
N THR A 195 1.41 3.84 -23.28
CA THR A 195 0.43 2.75 -23.42
C THR A 195 1.07 1.54 -24.07
#